data_AF-A0A849NN15-F1
#
_entry.id   AF-A0A849NN15-F1
#
_cell.length_a   1.000
_cell.length_b   1.000
_cell.length_c   1.000
_cell.angle_alpha   90.00
_cell.angle_beta   90.00
_cell.angle_gamma   90.00
#
_symmetry.space_group_name_H-M   'P 1'
#
loop_
_entity.id
_entity.type
_entity.pdbx_description
1 polymer ?
#
loop_
_entity_poly.entity_id
_entity_poly.type
_entity_poly.pdbx_seq_one_letter_code
_entity_poly.pdbx_strand_id
1 'polypeptide(L)'
;MRDLLYFDSMVTPKIITFVYWLMLIGIAIAGLGMIFSGSGIMGVLGGLLTIALGALVIRIYCELLIVLFKIHENLKKVADSKGL
;
A
#
# COMPACT_ATOMS: atom_id res chain seq x y z
N MET A 1 21.83 -10.60 -12.75
CA MET A 1 20.95 -9.45 -13.03
C MET A 1 19.82 -9.80 -14.01
N ARG A 2 19.23 -11.00 -13.92
CA ARG A 2 18.09 -11.43 -14.75
C ARG A 2 16.93 -12.01 -13.94
N ASP A 3 17.14 -12.28 -12.64
CA ASP A 3 16.11 -12.82 -11.73
C ASP A 3 15.20 -11.78 -11.08
N LEU A 4 15.47 -10.48 -11.26
CA LEU A 4 14.52 -9.42 -10.85
C LEU A 4 13.31 -9.31 -11.78
N LEU A 5 13.35 -9.97 -12.95
CA LEU A 5 12.29 -9.99 -13.95
C LEU A 5 11.54 -11.33 -14.00
N TYR A 6 11.97 -12.34 -13.24
CA TYR A 6 11.18 -13.54 -13.04
C TYR A 6 10.22 -13.31 -11.87
N PHE A 7 9.00 -12.89 -12.23
CA PHE A 7 7.79 -12.80 -11.40
C PHE A 7 7.34 -14.19 -10.87
N ASP A 8 8.27 -14.96 -10.34
CA ASP A 8 8.05 -16.37 -9.99
C ASP A 8 8.15 -16.66 -8.50
N SER A 9 8.48 -15.65 -7.67
CA SER A 9 8.67 -15.86 -6.23
C SER A 9 8.10 -14.71 -5.40
N MET A 10 6.77 -14.66 -5.20
CA MET A 10 6.11 -13.89 -4.12
C MET A 10 6.64 -12.45 -3.88
N VAL A 11 7.20 -11.80 -4.91
CA VAL A 11 7.90 -10.52 -4.75
C VAL A 11 6.88 -9.40 -4.70
N THR A 12 5.79 -9.52 -5.44
CA THR A 12 4.75 -8.49 -5.52
C THR A 12 4.11 -8.18 -4.17
N PRO A 13 3.69 -9.16 -3.35
CA PRO A 13 3.21 -8.89 -2.00
C PRO A 13 4.26 -8.19 -1.12
N LYS A 14 5.53 -8.61 -1.18
CA LYS A 14 6.64 -8.01 -0.40
C LYS A 14 6.97 -6.58 -0.85
N ILE A 15 6.88 -6.28 -2.14
CA ILE A 15 7.06 -4.93 -2.68
C ILE A 15 5.92 -4.04 -2.20
N ILE A 16 4.67 -4.52 -2.25
CA ILE A 16 3.51 -3.74 -1.79
C ILE A 16 3.61 -3.41 -0.30
N THR A 17 4.09 -4.34 0.55
CA THR A 17 4.29 -4.04 1.98
C THR A 17 5.40 -3.02 2.22
N PHE A 18 6.44 -2.99 1.39
CA PHE A 18 7.46 -1.92 1.43
C PHE A 18 6.88 -0.56 1.02
N VAL A 19 6.11 -0.53 -0.08
CA VAL A 19 5.43 0.70 -0.54
C VAL A 19 4.39 1.18 0.48
N TYR A 20 3.68 0.29 1.15
CA TYR A 20 2.75 0.61 2.24
C TYR A 20 3.44 1.44 3.34
N TRP A 21 4.59 0.98 3.83
CA TRP A 21 5.35 1.69 4.84
C TRP A 21 5.82 3.06 4.35
N LEU A 22 6.28 3.14 3.09
CA LEU A 22 6.73 4.39 2.49
C LEU A 22 5.57 5.41 2.36
N MET A 23 4.39 4.97 1.91
CA MET A 23 3.23 5.84 1.82
C MET A 23 2.67 6.22 3.20
N LEU A 24 2.71 5.32 4.19
CA LEU A 24 2.29 5.61 5.56
C LEU A 24 3.17 6.69 6.20
N ILE A 25 4.49 6.61 5.99
CA ILE A 25 5.43 7.68 6.36
C ILE A 25 5.08 8.98 5.62
N GLY A 26 4.79 8.90 4.32
CA GLY A 26 4.39 10.05 3.51
C GLY A 26 3.14 10.76 4.05
N ILE A 27 2.11 10.01 4.45
CA ILE A 27 0.88 10.57 5.04
C ILE A 27 1.15 11.15 6.43
N ALA A 28 1.98 10.50 7.24
CA ALA A 28 2.38 11.03 8.53
C ALA A 28 3.10 12.38 8.38
N ILE A 29 4.04 12.49 7.44
CA ILE A 29 4.77 13.73 7.14
C ILE A 29 3.83 14.79 6.56
N ALA A 30 2.94 14.42 5.62
CA ALA A 30 1.99 15.35 5.01
C ALA A 30 1.00 15.91 6.05
N GLY A 31 0.49 15.05 6.93
CA GLY A 31 -0.39 15.44 8.02
C GLY A 31 0.29 16.32 9.06
N LEU A 32 1.51 15.97 9.48
CA LEU A 32 2.32 16.84 10.33
C LEU A 32 2.61 18.17 9.65
N GLY A 33 2.97 18.16 8.37
CA GLY A 33 3.18 19.35 7.56
C GLY A 33 1.96 20.27 7.57
N MET A 34 0.76 19.73 7.39
CA MET A 34 -0.49 20.49 7.47
C MET A 34 -0.76 21.07 8.88
N ILE A 35 -0.40 20.34 9.94
CA ILE A 35 -0.52 20.82 11.32
C ILE A 35 0.45 21.99 11.56
N PHE A 36 1.68 21.91 11.06
CA PHE A 36 2.70 22.96 11.21
C PHE A 36 2.50 24.15 10.26
N SER A 37 1.91 23.94 9.07
CA SER A 37 1.70 24.99 8.07
C SER A 37 0.33 25.66 8.16
N GLY A 38 -0.67 24.98 8.74
CA GLY A 38 -2.04 25.47 8.80
C GLY A 38 -2.25 26.49 9.91
N SER A 39 -2.93 27.58 9.59
CA SER A 39 -3.27 28.63 10.56
C SER A 39 -4.33 28.16 11.55
N GLY A 40 -3.90 27.78 12.76
CA GLY A 40 -4.77 27.53 13.90
C GLY A 40 -5.56 26.21 13.84
N ILE A 41 -6.75 26.22 14.46
CA ILE A 41 -7.57 25.01 14.69
C ILE A 41 -7.92 24.26 13.40
N MET A 42 -8.11 24.97 12.28
CA MET A 42 -8.41 24.33 10.99
C MET A 42 -7.23 23.57 10.38
N GLY A 43 -6.00 24.03 10.61
CA GLY A 43 -4.79 23.31 10.21
C GLY A 43 -4.62 22.01 11.00
N VAL A 44 -4.86 22.09 12.31
CA VAL A 44 -4.77 20.93 13.21
C VAL A 44 -5.86 19.90 12.90
N LEU A 45 -7.12 20.32 12.75
CA LEU A 45 -8.21 19.42 12.38
C LEU A 45 -7.96 18.82 11.00
N GLY A 46 -7.60 19.63 10.00
CA GLY A 46 -7.32 19.16 8.64
C GLY A 46 -6.23 18.11 8.61
N GLY A 47 -5.07 18.40 9.23
CA GLY A 47 -3.95 17.46 9.29
C GLY A 47 -4.29 16.17 10.05
N LEU A 48 -5.01 16.25 11.17
CA LEU A 48 -5.45 15.06 11.91
C LEU A 48 -6.40 14.19 11.09
N LEU A 49 -7.32 14.82 10.36
CA LEU A 49 -8.29 14.15 9.49
C LEU A 49 -7.59 13.51 8.29
N THR A 50 -6.59 14.18 7.71
CA THR A 50 -5.73 13.62 6.65
C THR A 50 -4.93 12.42 7.13
N ILE A 51 -4.35 12.45 8.34
CA ILE A 51 -3.65 11.29 8.90
C ILE A 51 -4.62 10.13 9.11
N ALA A 52 -5.77 10.38 9.73
CA ALA A 52 -6.74 9.34 10.07
C ALA A 52 -7.35 8.70 8.81
N LEU A 53 -7.94 9.51 7.91
CA LEU A 53 -8.53 9.00 6.68
C LEU A 53 -7.46 8.47 5.72
N GLY A 54 -6.33 9.16 5.59
CA GLY A 54 -5.25 8.73 4.72
C GLY A 54 -4.67 7.37 5.12
N ALA A 55 -4.41 7.16 6.41
CA ALA A 55 -3.95 5.87 6.91
C ALA A 55 -4.98 4.75 6.69
N LEU A 56 -6.27 5.05 6.88
CA LEU A 56 -7.36 4.09 6.65
C LEU A 56 -7.46 3.71 5.17
N VAL A 57 -7.46 4.69 4.27
CA VAL A 57 -7.53 4.46 2.81
C VAL A 57 -6.34 3.64 2.34
N ILE A 58 -5.13 3.98 2.79
CA ILE A 58 -3.93 3.23 2.42
C ILE A 58 -3.96 1.79 2.90
N ARG A 59 -4.45 1.53 4.12
CA ARG A 59 -4.61 0.15 4.60
C ARG A 59 -5.54 -0.65 3.70
N ILE A 60 -6.73 -0.12 3.43
CA ILE A 60 -7.72 -0.81 2.59
C ILE A 60 -7.15 -1.05 1.18
N TYR A 61 -6.53 -0.03 0.59
CA TYR A 61 -5.98 -0.12 -0.76
C TYR A 61 -4.84 -1.14 -0.85
N CYS A 62 -3.89 -1.12 0.09
CA CYS A 62 -2.79 -2.08 0.13
C CYS A 62 -3.29 -3.51 0.36
N GLU A 63 -4.27 -3.71 1.23
CA GLU A 63 -4.85 -5.04 1.50
C GLU A 63 -5.58 -5.60 0.27
N LEU A 64 -6.36 -4.77 -0.43
CA LEU A 64 -7.00 -5.15 -1.70
C LEU A 64 -5.99 -5.50 -2.79
N LEU A 65 -4.91 -4.73 -2.93
CA LEU A 65 -3.85 -5.05 -3.90
C LEU A 65 -3.20 -6.41 -3.61
N ILE A 66 -2.84 -6.66 -2.34
CA ILE A 66 -2.26 -7.96 -1.93
C ILE A 66 -3.23 -9.10 -2.21
N VAL A 67 -4.52 -8.93 -1.90
CA VAL A 67 -5.56 -9.93 -2.18
C VAL A 67 -5.66 -10.23 -3.68
N LEU A 68 -5.64 -9.21 -4.54
CA LEU A 68 -5.69 -9.39 -6.00
C LEU A 68 -4.49 -10.20 -6.51
N PHE A 69 -3.27 -9.87 -6.07
CA PHE A 69 -2.08 -10.65 -6.43
C PHE A 69 -2.15 -12.08 -5.89
N LYS A 70 -2.71 -12.28 -4.70
CA LYS A 70 -2.90 -13.61 -4.13
C LYS A 70 -3.92 -14.42 -4.94
N ILE A 71 -4.99 -13.80 -5.46
CA ILE A 71 -5.93 -14.44 -6.38
C ILE A 71 -5.23 -14.83 -7.68
N HIS A 72 -4.41 -13.95 -8.25
CA HIS A 72 -3.65 -14.24 -9.46
C HIS A 72 -2.69 -15.43 -9.27
N GLU A 73 -1.96 -15.50 -8.15
CA GLU A 73 -1.11 -16.64 -7.82
C GLU A 73 -1.92 -17.94 -7.67
N ASN A 74 -3.07 -17.90 -7.01
CA ASN A 74 -3.94 -19.07 -6.87
C ASN A 74 -4.52 -19.54 -8.21
N LEU A 75 -4.91 -18.60 -9.08
CA LEU A 75 -5.37 -18.92 -10.44
C LEU A 75 -4.25 -19.56 -11.27
N LYS A 76 -3.02 -19.04 -11.20
CA LYS A 76 -1.84 -19.63 -11.87
C LYS A 76 -1.61 -21.06 -11.39
N LYS A 77 -1.67 -21.31 -10.06
CA LYS A 77 -1.55 -22.65 -9.49
C LYS A 77 -2.64 -23.62 -9.95
N VAL A 78 -3.89 -23.16 -10.04
CA VAL A 78 -5.01 -24.00 -10.51
C VAL A 78 -4.86 -24.33 -12.00
N ALA A 79 -4.45 -23.37 -12.83
CA ALA A 79 -4.21 -23.58 -14.26
C ALA A 79 -3.09 -24.63 -14.49
N ASP A 80 -1.97 -24.47 -13.79
CA ASP A 80 -0.81 -25.37 -13.89
C ASP A 80 -1.15 -26.79 -13.38
N SER A 81 -1.97 -26.90 -12.33
CA SER A 81 -2.43 -28.21 -11.82
C SER A 81 -3.33 -28.98 -12.77
N LYS A 82 -3.99 -28.29 -13.72
CA LYS A 82 -4.88 -28.91 -14.72
C LYS A 82 -4.17 -29.30 -16.02
N GLY A 83 -2.85 -29.09 -16.14
CA GLY A 83 -2.05 -29.62 -17.24
C GLY A 83 -2.50 -29.17 -18.63
N LEU A 84 -2.89 -27.90 -18.77
CA LEU A 84 -3.12 -27.22 -20.05
C LEU A 84 -1.95 -26.28 -20.35
#